data_AF-A0A952EV32-F1
#
_entry.id   AF-A0A952EV32-F1
#
_cell.length_a   1.000
_cell.length_b   1.000
_cell.length_c   1.000
_cell.angle_alpha   90.00
_cell.angle_beta   90.00
_cell.angle_gamma   90.00
#
_symmetry.space_group_name_H-M   'P 1'
#
loop_
_entity.id
_entity.type
_entity.pdbx_description
1 polymer ?
#
loop_
_entity_poly.entity_id
_entity_poly.type
_entity_poly.pdbx_seq_one_letter_code
_entity_poly.pdbx_strand_id
1 'polypeptide(L)'
;THLVQHGHRRIAFVGDTNQAPTTMHRLQGYRQALADAEIPFDERLVYLGETDADTIDHALIAFRGFPEPASAVFSSNARCTLAVYPGLQRLGGDGLALVSFGDFPMAASLDPSVTVIDQDPTAVGRFAAERLFARMDSPGRRLRRRTVLPVSLIERESCAQPVGTSRSPSRHQRTTRVAPRSRRPA
;
A
#
# COMPACT_ATOMS: atom_id res chain seq x y z
N THR A 1 8.29 7.91 1.66
CA THR A 1 8.01 7.69 0.21
C THR A 1 8.38 6.27 -0.22
N HIS A 2 7.94 5.24 0.53
CA HIS A 2 8.42 3.87 0.34
C HIS A 2 7.88 3.18 -0.95
N LEU A 3 6.57 3.20 -1.18
CA LEU A 3 5.97 2.64 -2.40
C LEU A 3 6.44 3.36 -3.67
N VAL A 4 6.66 4.67 -3.59
CA VAL A 4 7.22 5.47 -4.70
C VAL A 4 8.66 5.05 -5.01
N GLN A 5 9.48 4.82 -3.98
CA GLN A 5 10.85 4.29 -4.14
C GLN A 5 10.85 2.90 -4.78
N HIS A 6 9.80 2.11 -4.57
CA HIS A 6 9.56 0.83 -5.23
C HIS A 6 9.01 0.98 -6.67
N GLY A 7 8.83 2.19 -7.19
CA GLY A 7 8.38 2.45 -8.56
C GLY A 7 6.87 2.60 -8.72
N HIS A 8 6.08 2.47 -7.65
CA HIS A 8 4.63 2.65 -7.74
C HIS A 8 4.25 4.12 -7.97
N ARG A 9 3.42 4.36 -8.98
CA ARG A 9 2.94 5.70 -9.35
C ARG A 9 1.42 5.86 -9.22
N ARG A 10 0.62 4.82 -9.50
CA ARG A 10 -0.79 4.76 -9.09
C ARG A 10 -0.91 3.91 -7.83
N ILE A 11 -1.12 4.58 -6.71
CA ILE A 11 -1.24 3.98 -5.36
C ILE A 11 -2.68 4.27 -4.91
N ALA A 12 -3.41 3.27 -4.44
CA ALA A 12 -4.73 3.44 -3.86
C ALA A 12 -4.63 3.69 -2.35
N PHE A 13 -5.60 4.41 -1.80
CA PHE A 13 -5.76 4.63 -0.37
C PHE A 13 -7.03 3.92 0.11
N VAL A 14 -6.93 3.12 1.18
CA VAL A 14 -8.08 2.50 1.84
C VAL A 14 -8.17 2.95 3.29
N GLY A 15 -9.29 3.57 3.66
CA GLY A 15 -9.60 3.95 5.03
C GLY A 15 -11.03 3.67 5.44
N ASP A 16 -11.29 3.73 6.75
CA ASP A 16 -12.58 3.41 7.35
C ASP A 16 -13.53 4.61 7.48
N THR A 17 -14.83 4.32 7.56
CA THR A 17 -15.96 5.29 7.64
C THR A 17 -15.88 6.27 8.79
N ASN A 18 -15.18 5.95 9.86
CA ASN A 18 -15.24 6.77 11.08
C ASN A 18 -14.63 8.17 10.91
N GLN A 19 -14.03 8.47 9.75
CA GLN A 19 -13.30 9.72 9.46
C GLN A 19 -12.50 10.17 10.68
N ALA A 20 -11.93 9.19 11.40
CA ALA A 20 -11.25 9.45 12.64
C ALA A 20 -10.15 10.46 12.31
N PRO A 21 -9.89 11.45 13.18
CA PRO A 21 -8.87 12.45 12.90
C PRO A 21 -7.53 11.83 12.46
N THR A 22 -7.20 10.65 12.97
CA THR A 22 -6.06 9.84 12.55
C THR A 22 -6.11 9.40 11.08
N THR A 23 -7.24 8.88 10.60
CA THR A 23 -7.43 8.46 9.20
C THR A 23 -7.30 9.65 8.27
N MET A 24 -7.89 10.80 8.62
CA MET A 24 -7.79 12.02 7.82
C MET A 24 -6.37 12.60 7.80
N HIS A 25 -5.64 12.57 8.91
CA HIS A 25 -4.22 12.94 8.92
C HIS A 25 -3.37 12.00 8.04
N ARG A 26 -3.68 10.70 8.01
CA ARG A 26 -2.98 9.75 7.13
C ARG A 26 -3.33 9.98 5.66
N LEU A 27 -4.58 10.32 5.33
CA LEU A 27 -4.98 10.71 3.98
C LEU A 27 -4.26 12.00 3.53
N GLN A 28 -4.14 12.97 4.44
CA GLN A 28 -3.36 14.19 4.17
C GLN A 28 -1.89 13.87 3.92
N GLY A 29 -1.27 13.02 4.76
CA GLY A 29 0.12 12.59 4.57
C GLY A 29 0.33 11.82 3.26
N TYR A 30 -0.64 10.98 2.87
CA TYR A 30 -0.66 10.32 1.58
C TYR A 30 -0.68 11.33 0.42
N ARG A 31 -1.60 12.32 0.45
CA ARG A 31 -1.67 13.38 -0.57
C ARG A 31 -0.36 14.18 -0.66
N GLN A 32 0.22 14.53 0.48
CA GLN A 32 1.50 15.24 0.52
C GLN A 32 2.62 14.40 -0.09
N ALA A 33 2.72 13.11 0.26
CA ALA A 33 3.75 12.23 -0.27
C ALA A 33 3.65 12.01 -1.79
N LEU A 34 2.43 12.04 -2.35
CA LEU A 34 2.24 12.03 -3.80
C LEU A 34 2.69 13.35 -4.44
N ALA A 35 2.30 14.48 -3.87
CA ALA A 35 2.69 15.81 -4.35
C ALA A 35 4.21 16.00 -4.34
N ASP A 36 4.88 15.60 -3.25
CA ASP A 36 6.35 15.65 -3.11
C ASP A 36 7.07 14.78 -4.15
N ALA A 37 6.38 13.77 -4.71
CA ALA A 37 6.88 12.87 -5.74
C ALA A 37 6.39 13.21 -7.15
N GLU A 38 5.71 14.35 -7.32
CA GLU A 38 5.10 14.81 -8.57
C GLU A 38 4.09 13.81 -9.16
N ILE A 39 3.39 13.07 -8.30
CA ILE A 39 2.34 12.13 -8.69
C ILE A 39 0.98 12.84 -8.54
N PRO A 40 0.16 12.91 -9.61
CA PRO A 40 -1.18 13.47 -9.51
C PRO A 40 -2.05 12.69 -8.53
N PHE A 41 -2.72 13.40 -7.64
CA PHE A 41 -3.73 12.81 -6.77
C PHE A 41 -4.99 12.46 -7.60
N ASP A 42 -5.46 11.24 -7.47
CA ASP A 42 -6.69 10.75 -8.11
C ASP A 42 -7.70 10.33 -7.03
N GLU A 43 -8.80 11.06 -6.93
CA GLU A 43 -9.88 10.78 -5.97
C GLU A 43 -10.51 9.41 -6.16
N ARG A 44 -10.50 8.88 -7.40
CA ARG A 44 -11.04 7.54 -7.69
C ARG A 44 -10.22 6.41 -7.07
N LEU A 45 -8.98 6.70 -6.67
CA LEU A 45 -8.10 5.77 -5.96
C LEU A 45 -8.24 5.86 -4.44
N VAL A 46 -9.21 6.62 -3.92
CA VAL A 46 -9.47 6.75 -2.49
C VAL A 46 -10.77 6.04 -2.15
N TYR A 47 -10.68 5.06 -1.25
CA TYR A 47 -11.83 4.46 -0.61
C TYR A 47 -11.86 4.87 0.87
N LEU A 48 -13.00 5.42 1.30
CA LEU A 48 -13.32 5.72 2.70
C LEU A 48 -14.70 5.14 2.99
N GLY A 49 -14.75 4.02 3.70
CA GLY A 49 -16.00 3.28 3.81
C GLY A 49 -15.95 2.15 4.83
N GLU A 50 -16.95 1.27 4.77
CA GLU A 50 -17.02 0.12 5.64
C GLU A 50 -15.91 -0.88 5.24
N THR A 51 -15.43 -1.67 6.20
CA THR A 51 -14.31 -2.59 5.98
C THR A 51 -14.76 -4.04 6.06
N ASP A 52 -16.01 -4.32 5.70
CA ASP A 52 -16.48 -5.68 5.46
C ASP A 52 -15.91 -6.22 4.14
N ALA A 53 -16.01 -7.53 3.94
CA ALA A 53 -15.37 -8.21 2.83
C ALA A 53 -15.91 -7.75 1.47
N ASP A 54 -17.23 -7.60 1.34
CA ASP A 54 -17.87 -7.31 0.06
C ASP A 54 -17.53 -5.90 -0.41
N THR A 55 -17.62 -4.92 0.49
CA THR A 55 -17.32 -3.53 0.14
C THR A 55 -15.85 -3.33 -0.21
N ILE A 56 -14.95 -4.01 0.49
CA ILE A 56 -13.52 -3.99 0.18
C ILE A 56 -13.22 -4.68 -1.15
N ASP A 57 -13.83 -5.82 -1.43
CA ASP A 57 -13.66 -6.52 -2.72
C ASP A 57 -14.13 -5.62 -3.87
N HIS A 58 -15.27 -4.95 -3.73
CA HIS A 58 -15.74 -3.96 -4.71
C HIS A 58 -14.74 -2.83 -4.95
N ALA A 59 -14.16 -2.26 -3.89
CA ALA A 59 -13.14 -1.22 -4.01
C ALA A 59 -11.87 -1.73 -4.73
N LEU A 60 -11.39 -2.92 -4.35
CA LEU A 60 -10.21 -3.52 -4.97
C LEU A 60 -10.44 -3.86 -6.45
N ILE A 61 -11.61 -4.37 -6.80
CA ILE A 61 -12.03 -4.60 -8.20
C ILE A 61 -12.03 -3.29 -8.98
N ALA A 62 -12.60 -2.23 -8.42
CA ALA A 62 -12.63 -0.91 -9.06
C ALA A 62 -11.21 -0.38 -9.31
N PHE A 63 -10.32 -0.46 -8.31
CA PHE A 63 -8.92 -0.03 -8.45
C PHE A 63 -8.16 -0.78 -9.55
N ARG A 64 -8.46 -2.07 -9.76
CA ARG A 64 -7.90 -2.89 -10.83
C ARG A 64 -8.58 -2.67 -12.19
N GLY A 65 -9.83 -2.24 -12.20
CA GLY A 65 -10.64 -2.07 -13.40
C GLY A 65 -10.45 -0.74 -14.15
N PHE A 66 -9.73 0.22 -13.56
CA PHE A 66 -9.46 1.49 -14.23
C PHE A 66 -8.53 1.34 -15.45
N PRO A 67 -8.66 2.21 -16.48
CA PRO A 67 -7.83 2.14 -17.69
C PRO A 67 -6.33 2.10 -17.43
N GLU A 68 -5.87 2.82 -16.40
CA GLU A 68 -4.57 2.57 -15.79
C GLU A 68 -4.85 2.09 -14.35
N PRO A 69 -4.58 0.83 -14.01
CA PRO A 69 -4.93 0.30 -12.70
C PRO A 69 -4.02 0.83 -11.60
N ALA A 70 -4.49 0.77 -10.36
CA ALA A 70 -3.60 0.90 -9.21
C ALA A 70 -2.57 -0.25 -9.23
N SER A 71 -1.37 0.04 -8.73
CA SER A 71 -0.27 -0.93 -8.59
C SER A 71 0.10 -1.21 -7.13
N ALA A 72 -0.42 -0.40 -6.20
CA ALA A 72 -0.23 -0.57 -4.77
C ALA A 72 -1.44 -0.04 -4.01
N VAL A 73 -1.58 -0.47 -2.76
CA VAL A 73 -2.56 0.00 -1.79
C VAL A 73 -1.82 0.45 -0.53
N PHE A 74 -2.08 1.68 -0.10
CA PHE A 74 -1.79 2.15 1.24
C PHE A 74 -3.04 2.01 2.10
N SER A 75 -3.02 1.06 3.03
CA SER A 75 -4.10 0.81 3.97
C SER A 75 -3.88 1.66 5.23
N SER A 76 -4.87 2.50 5.55
CA SER A 76 -4.71 3.57 6.53
C SER A 76 -4.66 3.12 7.99
N ASN A 77 -5.01 1.88 8.29
CA ASN A 77 -4.87 1.28 9.62
C ASN A 77 -4.89 -0.26 9.53
N ALA A 78 -4.47 -0.93 10.62
CA ALA A 78 -4.45 -2.39 10.70
C ALA A 78 -5.83 -3.04 10.45
N ARG A 79 -6.93 -2.42 10.87
CA ARG A 79 -8.30 -2.94 10.64
C ARG A 79 -8.65 -2.96 9.15
N CYS A 80 -8.36 -1.86 8.43
CA CYS A 80 -8.50 -1.83 6.97
C CYS A 80 -7.63 -2.91 6.32
N THR A 81 -6.40 -3.10 6.80
CA THR A 81 -5.47 -4.09 6.25
C THR A 81 -5.98 -5.52 6.40
N LEU A 82 -6.58 -5.84 7.55
CA LEU A 82 -7.18 -7.15 7.80
C LEU A 82 -8.37 -7.47 6.88
N ALA A 83 -9.00 -6.45 6.28
CA ALA A 83 -10.04 -6.64 5.26
C ALA A 83 -9.45 -6.65 3.84
N VAL A 84 -8.50 -5.75 3.56
CA VAL A 84 -7.83 -5.62 2.25
C VAL A 84 -7.03 -6.86 1.89
N TYR A 85 -6.24 -7.39 2.81
CA TYR A 85 -5.34 -8.51 2.52
C TYR A 85 -6.10 -9.75 2.03
N PRO A 86 -7.15 -10.25 2.72
CA PRO A 86 -7.95 -11.35 2.20
C PRO A 86 -8.61 -11.06 0.85
N GLY A 87 -9.04 -9.81 0.61
CA GLY A 87 -9.61 -9.41 -0.68
C GLY A 87 -8.59 -9.46 -1.81
N LEU A 88 -7.36 -9.01 -1.58
CA LEU A 88 -6.27 -9.14 -2.54
C LEU A 88 -5.98 -10.61 -2.88
N GLN A 89 -5.99 -11.48 -1.88
CA GLN A 89 -5.80 -12.93 -2.07
C GLN A 89 -6.94 -13.55 -2.90
N ARG A 90 -8.20 -13.20 -2.61
CA ARG A 90 -9.37 -13.66 -3.41
C ARG A 90 -9.30 -13.21 -4.86
N LEU A 91 -8.76 -12.02 -5.12
CA LEU A 91 -8.60 -11.47 -6.46
C LEU A 91 -7.34 -11.98 -7.19
N GLY A 92 -6.72 -13.04 -6.68
CA GLY A 92 -5.61 -13.73 -7.34
C GLY A 92 -4.21 -13.36 -6.86
N GLY A 93 -4.09 -12.63 -5.73
CA GLY A 93 -2.82 -12.39 -5.00
C GLY A 93 -1.84 -11.44 -5.70
N ASP A 94 -1.78 -11.48 -7.02
CA ASP A 94 -0.75 -10.84 -7.82
C ASP A 94 -1.22 -9.45 -8.28
N GLY A 95 -0.35 -8.44 -8.16
CA GLY A 95 -0.48 -7.17 -8.89
C GLY A 95 -0.79 -5.91 -8.07
N LEU A 96 -1.12 -6.03 -6.78
CA LEU A 96 -1.23 -4.87 -5.88
C LEU A 96 -0.29 -5.04 -4.69
N ALA A 97 0.77 -4.25 -4.66
CA ALA A 97 1.56 -4.09 -3.45
C ALA A 97 0.71 -3.54 -2.31
N LEU A 98 1.07 -3.83 -1.06
CA LEU A 98 0.34 -3.42 0.13
C LEU A 98 1.29 -2.85 1.18
N VAL A 99 0.96 -1.68 1.71
CA VAL A 99 1.54 -1.15 2.95
C VAL A 99 0.43 -0.91 3.94
N SER A 100 0.58 -1.45 5.15
CA SER A 100 -0.31 -1.18 6.27
C SER A 100 0.24 -0.05 7.12
N PHE A 101 -0.63 0.86 7.53
CA PHE A 101 -0.33 1.70 8.67
C PHE A 101 -0.78 1.00 9.96
N GLY A 102 0.11 0.84 10.93
CA GLY A 102 -0.10 -0.01 12.10
C GLY A 102 0.26 -1.47 11.81
N ASP A 103 1.06 -2.04 12.72
CA ASP A 103 1.36 -3.47 12.73
C ASP A 103 0.17 -4.26 13.30
N PHE A 104 0.14 -5.56 13.00
CA PHE A 104 -0.92 -6.46 13.47
C PHE A 104 -0.38 -7.88 13.66
N PRO A 105 -0.99 -8.68 14.56
CA PRO A 105 -0.63 -10.08 14.70
C PRO A 105 -0.70 -10.78 13.35
N MET A 106 0.32 -11.58 13.03
CA MET A 106 0.49 -12.31 11.76
C MET A 106 1.05 -11.50 10.57
N ALA A 107 1.26 -10.19 10.65
CA ALA A 107 1.75 -9.41 9.49
C ALA A 107 3.04 -10.00 8.87
N ALA A 108 3.95 -10.53 9.69
CA ALA A 108 5.19 -11.18 9.26
C ALA A 108 5.04 -12.66 8.83
N SER A 109 3.89 -13.28 9.09
CA SER A 109 3.62 -14.70 8.82
C SER A 109 2.68 -14.93 7.63
N LEU A 110 2.25 -13.85 6.99
CA LEU A 110 1.48 -13.86 5.76
C LEU A 110 2.39 -14.10 4.55
N ASP A 111 1.80 -14.49 3.43
CA ASP A 111 2.49 -14.71 2.15
C ASP A 111 1.75 -13.93 1.02
N PRO A 112 2.29 -12.78 0.58
CA PRO A 112 3.53 -12.15 1.04
C PRO A 112 3.41 -11.52 2.43
N SER A 113 4.51 -11.47 3.17
CA SER A 113 4.56 -10.78 4.46
C SER A 113 4.33 -9.27 4.30
N VAL A 114 3.49 -8.69 5.16
CA VAL A 114 2.96 -7.32 4.96
C VAL A 114 3.89 -6.27 5.55
N THR A 115 4.41 -5.35 4.72
CA THR A 115 5.13 -4.16 5.17
C THR A 115 4.23 -3.25 5.99
N VAL A 116 4.71 -2.80 7.15
CA VAL A 116 3.92 -1.99 8.10
C VAL A 116 4.64 -0.70 8.49
N ILE A 117 3.86 0.33 8.82
CA ILE A 117 4.31 1.50 9.57
C ILE A 117 3.91 1.30 11.03
N ASP A 118 4.85 0.87 11.86
CA ASP A 118 4.62 0.66 13.29
C ASP A 118 4.61 1.99 14.06
N GLN A 119 3.63 2.15 14.94
CA GLN A 119 3.47 3.32 15.79
C GLN A 119 3.97 3.11 17.22
N ASP A 120 4.43 1.90 17.55
CA ASP A 120 4.71 1.46 18.92
C ASP A 120 3.57 1.82 19.89
N PRO A 121 2.49 1.01 19.91
CA PRO A 121 1.36 1.22 20.83
C PRO A 121 1.79 1.27 22.31
N THR A 122 2.88 0.59 22.66
CA THR A 122 3.43 0.58 24.02
C THR A 122 4.04 1.93 24.38
N ALA A 123 4.82 2.54 23.48
CA ALA A 123 5.35 3.89 23.67
C ALA A 123 4.22 4.93 23.77
N VAL A 124 3.18 4.82 22.94
CA VAL A 124 1.99 5.69 23.01
C VAL A 124 1.32 5.57 24.38
N GLY A 125 1.08 4.35 24.85
CA GLY A 125 0.46 4.07 26.16
C GLY A 125 1.30 4.58 27.32
N ARG A 126 2.61 4.31 27.31
CA ARG A 126 3.55 4.82 28.32
C ARG A 126 3.53 6.35 28.36
N PHE A 127 3.66 7.00 27.21
CA PHE A 127 3.61 8.45 27.10
C PHE A 127 2.28 9.01 27.65
N ALA A 128 1.14 8.38 27.33
CA ALA A 128 -0.15 8.81 27.86
C ALA A 128 -0.21 8.69 29.40
N ALA A 129 0.27 7.58 29.98
CA ALA A 129 0.29 7.35 31.42
C ALA A 129 1.21 8.34 32.15
N GLU A 130 2.43 8.56 31.68
CA GLU A 130 3.37 9.56 32.22
C GLU A 130 2.74 10.95 32.27
N ARG A 131 1.94 11.29 31.25
CA ARG A 131 1.25 12.58 31.14
C ARG A 131 0.03 12.70 32.04
N LEU A 132 -0.61 11.59 32.37
CA LEU A 132 -1.67 11.53 33.37
C LEU A 132 -1.06 11.74 34.76
N PHE A 133 -0.05 10.95 35.14
CA PHE A 133 0.62 11.06 36.43
C PHE A 133 1.25 12.44 36.65
N ALA A 134 1.93 12.99 35.65
CA ALA A 134 2.49 14.35 35.73
C ALA A 134 1.45 15.45 35.98
N ARG A 135 0.17 15.23 35.62
CA ARG A 135 -0.93 16.16 35.94
C ARG A 135 -1.50 15.91 37.33
N MET A 136 -1.56 14.67 37.78
CA MET A 136 -2.01 14.34 39.13
C MET A 136 -1.06 14.89 40.19
N ASP A 137 0.25 14.71 39.97
CA ASP A 137 1.29 15.18 40.90
C ASP A 137 1.42 16.71 40.91
N SER A 138 1.02 17.38 39.84
CA SER A 138 1.15 18.82 39.70
C SER A 138 0.07 19.39 38.76
N PRO A 139 -1.16 19.63 39.26
CA PRO A 139 -2.28 20.08 38.44
C PRO A 139 -2.03 21.38 37.66
N GLY A 140 -1.18 22.26 38.19
CA GLY A 140 -0.78 23.52 37.54
C GLY A 140 0.33 23.38 36.49
N ARG A 141 0.92 22.19 36.33
CA ARG A 141 2.06 21.99 35.41
C ARG A 141 1.62 22.18 33.97
N ARG A 142 2.22 23.16 33.28
CA ARG A 142 2.03 23.34 31.84
C ARG A 142 2.73 22.22 31.09
N LEU A 143 1.92 21.45 30.39
CA LEU A 143 2.34 20.32 29.59
C LEU A 143 2.15 20.65 28.10
N ARG A 144 3.10 20.28 27.23
CA ARG A 144 3.00 20.54 25.77
C ARG A 144 1.67 20.02 25.21
N ARG A 145 0.89 20.84 24.51
CA ARG A 145 -0.44 20.44 24.01
C ARG A 145 -0.37 19.39 22.89
N ARG A 146 0.69 19.41 22.08
CA ARG A 146 0.93 18.48 20.98
C ARG A 146 2.33 17.88 21.12
N THR A 147 2.39 16.56 21.07
CA THR A 147 3.63 15.77 20.97
C THR A 147 3.44 14.79 19.82
N VAL A 148 4.46 14.66 18.97
CA VAL A 148 4.49 13.68 17.89
C VAL A 148 5.49 12.61 18.31
N LEU A 149 5.02 11.36 18.40
CA LEU A 149 5.89 10.22 18.62
C LEU A 149 6.38 9.70 17.26
N PRO A 150 7.63 9.21 17.17
CA PRO A 150 8.15 8.65 15.93
C PRO A 150 7.38 7.40 15.54
N VAL A 151 7.38 7.10 14.25
CA VAL A 151 6.89 5.84 13.68
C VAL A 151 8.04 5.18 12.93
N SER A 152 7.99 3.86 12.78
CA SER A 152 9.02 3.08 12.09
C SER A 152 8.41 2.31 10.92
N LEU A 153 9.07 2.33 9.78
CA LEU A 153 8.72 1.45 8.66
C LEU A 153 9.42 0.10 8.87
N ILE A 154 8.65 -0.98 8.92
CA ILE A 154 9.15 -2.35 8.94
C ILE A 154 8.87 -2.94 7.55
N GLU A 155 9.90 -2.90 6.71
CA GLU A 155 9.86 -3.41 5.34
C GLU A 155 9.81 -4.95 5.32
N ARG A 156 8.91 -5.47 4.49
CA ARG A 156 8.65 -6.89 4.24
C ARG A 156 8.35 -7.10 2.75
N GLU A 157 7.76 -8.23 2.37
CA GLU A 157 7.66 -8.67 0.96
C GLU A 157 6.54 -8.00 0.16
N SER A 158 5.53 -7.43 0.81
CA SER A 158 4.32 -6.93 0.13
C SER A 158 4.49 -5.63 -0.68
N CYS A 159 5.71 -5.07 -0.78
CA CYS A 159 5.95 -3.77 -1.44
C CYS A 159 6.57 -3.85 -2.83
N ALA A 160 6.93 -5.05 -3.29
CA ALA A 160 7.56 -5.19 -4.59
C ALA A 160 6.58 -4.91 -5.73
N GLN A 161 7.03 -4.17 -6.75
CA GLN A 161 6.39 -4.26 -8.06
C GLN A 161 6.57 -5.70 -8.57
N PRO A 162 5.53 -6.33 -9.14
CA PRO A 162 5.75 -7.50 -9.96
C PRO A 162 6.77 -7.13 -11.03
N VAL A 163 7.88 -7.87 -11.12
CA VAL A 163 8.86 -7.68 -12.21
C VAL A 163 8.07 -7.82 -13.50
N GLY A 164 7.91 -6.70 -14.21
CA GLY A 164 7.10 -6.65 -15.40
C GLY A 164 7.51 -7.78 -16.33
N THR A 165 6.53 -8.57 -16.76
CA THR A 165 6.64 -9.33 -18.00
C THR A 165 6.96 -8.33 -19.10
N SER A 166 8.26 -8.13 -19.33
CA SER A 166 8.79 -7.53 -20.54
C SER A 166 8.10 -8.28 -21.69
N ARG A 167 7.10 -7.66 -22.31
CA ARG A 167 6.64 -8.08 -23.64
C ARG A 167 7.83 -7.84 -24.55
N SER A 168 8.66 -8.86 -24.68
CA SER A 168 9.73 -8.90 -25.68
C SER A 168 9.12 -8.48 -27.02
N PRO A 169 9.74 -7.56 -27.77
CA PRO A 169 9.25 -7.22 -29.10
C PRO A 169 9.24 -8.51 -29.92
N SER A 170 8.11 -8.78 -30.57
CA SER A 170 7.93 -9.93 -31.44
C SER A 170 9.10 -10.05 -32.40
N ARG A 171 9.93 -11.06 -32.18
CA ARG A 171 11.00 -11.44 -33.09
C ARG A 171 10.32 -11.80 -34.40
N HIS A 172 10.37 -10.87 -35.34
CA HIS A 172 9.94 -11.07 -36.71
C HIS A 172 10.48 -12.40 -37.18
N GLN A 173 9.57 -13.32 -37.52
CA GLN A 173 9.90 -14.53 -38.24
C GLN A 173 10.54 -14.06 -39.56
N ARG A 174 11.88 -14.07 -39.59
CA ARG A 174 12.63 -14.09 -40.83
C ARG A 174 12.19 -15.36 -41.56
N THR A 175 11.39 -15.17 -42.59
CA THR A 175 11.10 -16.16 -43.61
C THR A 175 12.42 -16.69 -44.15
N THR A 176 12.78 -17.90 -43.75
CA THR A 176 13.82 -18.69 -44.41
C THR A 176 13.30 -19.05 -45.79
N ARG A 177 13.69 -18.24 -46.78
CA ARG A 177 13.50 -18.53 -48.20
C ARG A 177 14.36 -19.76 -48.54
N VAL A 178 13.71 -20.89 -48.76
CA VAL A 178 14.31 -22.13 -49.25
C VAL A 178 14.95 -21.86 -50.62
N ALA A 179 16.25 -22.15 -50.75
CA ALA A 179 16.98 -22.07 -52.01
C ALA A 179 16.58 -23.25 -52.93
N PRO A 180 16.49 -23.05 -54.26
CA PRO A 180 16.09 -24.10 -55.18
C PRO A 180 17.23 -25.12 -55.41
N ARG A 181 16.87 -26.41 -55.40
CA ARG A 181 17.74 -27.54 -55.74
C ARG A 181 18.26 -27.41 -57.17
N SER A 182 19.58 -27.31 -57.33
CA SER A 182 20.26 -27.45 -58.62
C SER A 182 20.22 -28.91 -59.08
N ARG A 183 19.55 -29.17 -60.21
CA ARG A 183 19.78 -30.36 -61.03
C ARG A 183 21.17 -30.24 -61.69
N ARG A 184 21.98 -31.30 -61.60
CA ARG A 184 23.11 -31.52 -62.52
C ARG A 184 22.83 -32.76 -63.37
N PRO A 185 23.17 -32.76 -64.66
CA PRO A 185 23.01 -33.90 -65.55
C PRO A 185 24.29 -34.76 -65.59
N ALA A 186 24.10 -36.07 -65.67
CA ALA A 186 24.81 -37.05 -66.49
C ALA A 186 24.08 -38.39 -66.35
#